data_AF-A0A0F8VPS2-F1
#
_entry.id   AF-A0A0F8VPS2-F1
#
_cell.length_a   1.000
_cell.length_b   1.000
_cell.length_c   1.000
_cell.angle_alpha   90.00
_cell.angle_beta   90.00
_cell.angle_gamma   90.00
#
_symmetry.space_group_name_H-M   'P 1'
#
loop_
_entity.id
_entity.type
_entity.pdbx_description
1 polymer ?
#
loop_
_entity_poly.entity_id
_entity_poly.type
_entity_poly.pdbx_seq_one_letter_code
_entity_poly.pdbx_strand_id
1 'polypeptide(L)'
;MKGYIFVELFEKRIKSFLSVSGAGPERLHLTTVKDLQNSGMIKLYFCPEEEWEFCSDEERVLIKEIIIDEIPQVKSGTVAIDLLGRIENRVTLLLTVLLDGEPCQEIAVDLSSLSKSPSLKYFIIPPLLIFLLLILYLLFLKSYFQSTPAAITPGPPVPTATAEEKIIPAFTPVLIYFNPESAKLSFGAKGKLENLLTVLKVRSSGTLYITGYCALYGSERGREKLS
;
A
#
# COMPACT_ATOMS: atom_id res chain seq x y z
N MET A 1 15.91 0.18 -2.06
CA MET A 1 14.52 0.39 -2.52
C MET A 1 13.98 -0.97 -2.94
N LYS A 2 12.82 -1.38 -2.43
CA LYS A 2 12.11 -2.57 -2.92
C LYS A 2 10.92 -2.07 -3.75
N GLY A 3 10.53 -2.86 -4.75
CA GLY A 3 9.44 -2.52 -5.65
C GLY A 3 9.70 -3.06 -7.04
N TYR A 4 8.73 -2.84 -7.92
CA TYR A 4 8.71 -3.32 -9.29
C TYR A 4 8.41 -2.19 -10.25
N ILE A 5 9.00 -2.29 -11.44
CA ILE A 5 8.72 -1.42 -12.57
C ILE A 5 7.72 -2.14 -13.46
N PHE A 6 6.68 -1.41 -13.83
CA PHE A 6 5.60 -1.87 -14.69
C PHE A 6 5.56 -1.04 -15.95
N VAL A 7 5.16 -1.68 -17.04
CA VAL A 7 5.07 -1.06 -18.36
C VAL A 7 3.62 -1.10 -18.80
N GLU A 8 3.06 0.09 -19.04
CA GLU A 8 1.78 0.26 -19.70
C GLU A 8 2.01 0.59 -21.17
N LEU A 9 1.34 -0.19 -22.04
CA LEU A 9 1.43 -0.03 -23.48
C LEU A 9 0.06 0.40 -24.03
N PHE A 10 0.03 1.56 -24.71
CA PHE A 10 -1.15 2.11 -25.39
C PHE A 10 -2.44 2.12 -24.53
N GLU A 11 -2.35 2.48 -23.25
CA GLU A 11 -3.49 2.63 -22.34
C GLU A 11 -4.29 1.34 -22.07
N LYS A 12 -3.74 0.16 -22.40
CA LYS A 12 -4.52 -1.08 -22.38
C LYS A 12 -3.91 -2.23 -21.63
N ARG A 13 -2.58 -2.33 -21.55
CA ARG A 13 -1.93 -3.49 -20.96
C ARG A 13 -0.78 -3.08 -20.09
N ILE A 14 -0.89 -3.43 -18.81
CA ILE A 14 0.17 -3.25 -17.84
C ILE A 14 0.83 -4.60 -17.58
N LYS A 15 2.15 -4.65 -17.75
CA LYS A 15 2.95 -5.86 -17.52
C LYS A 15 4.07 -5.55 -16.52
N SER A 16 4.35 -6.52 -15.64
CA SER A 16 5.56 -6.49 -14.83
C SER A 16 6.77 -6.57 -15.74
N PHE A 17 7.77 -5.72 -15.48
CA PHE A 17 8.94 -5.61 -16.32
C PHE A 17 10.23 -5.94 -15.60
N LEU A 18 10.49 -5.32 -14.46
CA LEU A 18 11.78 -5.43 -13.78
C LEU A 18 11.61 -5.24 -12.28
N SER A 19 12.19 -6.15 -11.48
CA SER A 19 12.28 -5.95 -10.04
C SER A 19 13.40 -4.95 -9.71
N VAL A 20 13.12 -3.95 -8.87
CA VAL A 20 14.14 -2.99 -8.42
C VAL A 20 15.23 -3.64 -7.56
N SER A 21 14.89 -4.78 -6.94
CA SER A 21 15.83 -5.58 -6.15
C SER A 21 16.48 -6.72 -6.94
N GLY A 22 16.02 -6.96 -8.17
CA GLY A 22 16.53 -8.01 -9.04
C GLY A 22 17.98 -7.75 -9.47
N ALA A 23 18.75 -8.83 -9.60
CA ALA A 23 20.11 -8.78 -10.11
C ALA A 23 20.12 -9.32 -11.55
N GLY A 24 19.94 -8.44 -12.53
CA GLY A 24 20.11 -8.79 -13.93
C GLY A 24 19.38 -7.86 -14.90
N PRO A 25 19.80 -7.86 -16.18
CA PRO A 25 18.99 -7.29 -17.24
C PRO A 25 17.74 -8.15 -17.46
N GLU A 26 16.58 -7.51 -17.57
CA GLU A 26 15.33 -8.17 -17.95
C GLU A 26 14.88 -7.68 -19.33
N ARG A 27 14.24 -8.58 -20.10
CA ARG A 27 13.68 -8.30 -21.43
C ARG A 27 12.18 -8.49 -21.39
N LEU A 28 11.44 -7.50 -21.88
CA LEU A 28 9.99 -7.57 -22.01
C LEU A 28 9.57 -7.44 -23.47
N HIS A 29 8.87 -8.47 -23.93
CA HIS A 29 8.27 -8.53 -25.26
C HIS A 29 6.92 -7.81 -25.28
N LEU A 30 6.85 -6.77 -26.10
CA LEU A 30 5.67 -5.96 -26.32
C LEU A 30 5.14 -6.17 -27.75
N THR A 31 3.87 -6.53 -27.83
CA THR A 31 3.18 -6.79 -29.09
C THR A 31 2.42 -5.55 -29.54
N THR A 32 2.27 -5.37 -30.86
CA THR A 32 1.39 -4.32 -31.39
C THR A 32 -0.06 -4.57 -30.98
N VAL A 33 -0.78 -3.49 -30.66
CA VAL A 33 -2.18 -3.57 -30.20
C VAL A 33 -3.16 -3.54 -31.36
N LYS A 34 -2.78 -2.90 -32.48
CA LYS A 34 -3.56 -2.86 -33.70
C LYS A 34 -2.69 -3.25 -34.89
N ASP A 35 -3.32 -3.82 -35.91
CA ASP A 35 -2.67 -4.02 -37.20
C ASP A 35 -2.18 -2.66 -37.74
N LEU A 36 -0.97 -2.66 -38.29
CA LEU A 36 -0.41 -1.51 -39.01
C LEU A 36 -0.24 -0.24 -38.14
N GLN A 37 -0.06 -0.42 -36.83
CA GLN A 37 0.18 0.68 -35.92
C GLN A 37 1.57 1.30 -36.16
N ASN A 38 1.61 2.60 -36.45
CA ASN A 38 2.87 3.31 -36.77
C ASN A 38 3.47 4.11 -35.60
N SER A 39 2.72 4.35 -34.52
CA SER A 39 3.22 5.11 -33.37
C SER A 39 2.61 4.64 -32.06
N GLY A 40 3.29 4.98 -30.97
CA GLY A 40 2.95 4.49 -29.65
C GLY A 40 3.48 5.22 -28.46
N MET A 41 2.88 4.87 -27.32
CA MET A 41 3.23 5.42 -26.02
C MET A 41 3.46 4.28 -25.04
N ILE A 42 4.62 4.32 -24.40
CA ILE A 42 5.02 3.43 -23.32
C ILE A 42 5.11 4.27 -22.05
N LYS A 43 4.35 3.89 -21.02
CA LYS A 43 4.45 4.50 -19.69
C LYS A 43 5.08 3.52 -18.72
N LEU A 44 6.04 4.00 -17.95
CA LEU A 44 6.75 3.25 -16.92
C LEU A 44 6.26 3.71 -15.56
N TYR A 45 5.74 2.78 -14.77
CA TYR A 45 5.26 3.01 -13.42
C TYR A 45 6.14 2.29 -12.41
N PHE A 46 6.36 2.93 -11.27
CA PHE A 46 6.93 2.28 -10.09
C PHE A 46 5.81 1.91 -9.13
N CYS A 47 5.82 0.67 -8.64
CA CYS A 47 5.06 0.29 -7.47
C CYS A 47 6.00 -0.20 -6.36
N PRO A 48 5.83 0.27 -5.10
CA PRO A 48 6.61 -0.22 -3.97
C PRO A 48 6.28 -1.65 -3.56
N GLU A 49 5.08 -2.15 -3.88
CA GLU A 49 4.68 -3.53 -3.58
C GLU A 49 5.25 -4.54 -4.58
N GLU A 50 5.38 -5.79 -4.14
CA GLU A 50 5.97 -6.87 -4.95
C GLU A 50 5.01 -7.39 -6.03
N GLU A 51 3.70 -7.19 -5.85
CA GLU A 51 2.66 -7.73 -6.71
C GLU A 51 1.72 -6.63 -7.21
N TRP A 52 1.63 -6.47 -8.53
CA TRP A 52 0.82 -5.43 -9.20
C TRP A 52 -0.65 -5.45 -8.82
N GLU A 53 -1.22 -6.65 -8.63
CA GLU A 53 -2.65 -6.84 -8.37
C GLU A 53 -3.09 -6.16 -7.05
N PHE A 54 -2.14 -5.85 -6.18
CA PHE A 54 -2.36 -5.18 -4.90
C PHE A 54 -2.02 -3.68 -4.96
N CYS A 55 -1.36 -3.22 -6.03
CA CYS A 55 -1.01 -1.83 -6.21
C CYS A 55 -2.21 -1.02 -6.71
N SER A 56 -2.77 -0.23 -5.80
CA SER A 56 -3.85 0.70 -6.15
C SER A 56 -3.38 1.72 -7.19
N ASP A 57 -4.29 2.23 -8.02
CA ASP A 57 -3.95 3.22 -9.05
C ASP A 57 -3.28 4.48 -8.46
N GLU A 58 -3.61 4.83 -7.21
CA GLU A 58 -3.08 5.98 -6.48
C GLU A 58 -1.64 5.79 -5.98
N GLU A 59 -1.21 4.54 -5.79
CA GLU A 59 0.15 4.22 -5.30
C GLU A 59 1.17 4.11 -6.43
N ARG A 60 0.69 4.04 -7.68
CA ARG A 60 1.54 3.97 -8.87
C ARG A 60 2.14 5.32 -9.15
N VAL A 61 3.47 5.37 -9.19
CA VAL A 61 4.19 6.58 -9.56
C VAL A 61 4.64 6.47 -11.00
N LEU A 62 4.10 7.31 -11.88
CA LEU A 62 4.61 7.44 -13.24
C LEU A 62 6.04 7.98 -13.19
N ILE A 63 6.99 7.18 -13.68
CA ILE A 63 8.41 7.52 -13.67
C ILE A 63 8.82 8.13 -15.02
N LYS A 64 8.33 7.56 -16.11
CA LYS A 64 8.72 7.96 -17.47
C LYS A 64 7.64 7.64 -18.48
N GLU A 65 7.48 8.54 -19.43
CA GLU A 65 6.69 8.36 -20.64
C GLU A 65 7.64 8.39 -21.85
N ILE A 66 7.42 7.47 -22.79
CA ILE A 66 8.24 7.28 -23.98
C ILE A 66 7.29 7.22 -25.17
N ILE A 67 7.51 8.11 -26.13
CA ILE A 67 6.80 8.13 -27.40
C ILE A 67 7.69 7.43 -28.41
N ILE A 68 7.13 6.44 -29.10
CA ILE A 68 7.79 5.71 -30.17
C ILE A 68 7.09 6.08 -31.47
N ASP A 69 7.86 6.65 -32.38
CA ASP A 69 7.46 6.91 -33.75
C ASP A 69 8.01 5.78 -34.65
N GLU A 70 7.37 5.57 -35.80
CA GLU A 70 7.82 4.61 -36.83
C GLU A 70 7.87 3.14 -36.37
N ILE A 71 6.82 2.68 -35.68
CA ILE A 71 6.70 1.26 -35.31
C ILE A 71 6.60 0.39 -36.58
N PRO A 72 7.39 -0.69 -36.68
CA PRO A 72 7.33 -1.62 -37.79
C PRO A 72 5.92 -2.16 -38.03
N GLN A 73 5.54 -2.22 -39.30
CA GLN A 73 4.21 -2.61 -39.74
C GLN A 73 4.05 -4.14 -39.68
N VAL A 74 3.86 -4.68 -38.47
CA VAL A 74 3.60 -6.10 -38.23
C VAL A 74 2.13 -6.37 -37.92
N LYS A 75 1.71 -7.62 -38.09
CA LYS A 75 0.36 -8.07 -37.67
C LYS A 75 0.19 -7.94 -36.17
N SER A 76 -1.03 -7.61 -35.73
CA SER A 76 -1.41 -7.55 -34.32
C SER A 76 -1.06 -8.85 -33.60
N GLY A 77 -0.51 -8.72 -32.39
CA GLY A 77 -0.07 -9.86 -31.59
C GLY A 77 1.35 -10.36 -31.88
N THR A 78 1.98 -9.91 -32.97
CA THR A 78 3.41 -10.14 -33.19
C THR A 78 4.23 -9.18 -32.31
N VAL A 79 5.37 -9.66 -31.79
CA VAL A 79 6.32 -8.83 -31.05
C VAL A 79 7.03 -7.92 -32.04
N ALA A 80 6.86 -6.61 -31.87
CA ALA A 80 7.54 -5.58 -32.68
C ALA A 80 8.44 -4.69 -31.82
N ILE A 81 8.16 -4.63 -30.52
CA ILE A 81 8.80 -3.74 -29.57
C ILE A 81 9.35 -4.61 -28.45
N ASP A 82 10.64 -4.49 -28.17
CA ASP A 82 11.24 -5.08 -26.98
C ASP A 82 11.78 -3.99 -26.07
N LEU A 83 11.61 -4.20 -24.77
CA LEU A 83 12.26 -3.38 -23.76
C LEU A 83 13.35 -4.20 -23.08
N LEU A 84 14.56 -3.66 -23.04
CA LEU A 84 15.65 -4.15 -22.20
C LEU A 84 15.83 -3.19 -21.04
N GLY A 85 15.78 -3.71 -19.83
CA GLY A 85 15.89 -2.90 -18.61
C GLY A 85 16.97 -3.47 -17.72
N ARG A 86 17.83 -2.61 -17.20
CA ARG A 86 18.76 -2.97 -16.12
C ARG A 86 18.85 -1.83 -15.14
N ILE A 87 18.99 -2.17 -13.86
CA ILE A 87 19.21 -1.17 -12.81
C ILE A 87 20.69 -1.11 -12.47
N GLU A 88 21.26 0.08 -12.62
CA GLU A 88 22.61 0.40 -12.20
C GLU A 88 22.59 1.19 -10.89
N ASN A 89 23.54 0.88 -10.01
CA ASN A 89 23.75 1.57 -8.74
C ASN A 89 22.51 1.65 -7.82
N ARG A 90 21.52 0.77 -8.03
CA ARG A 90 20.22 0.73 -7.31
C ARG A 90 19.33 1.97 -7.48
N VAL A 91 19.73 2.93 -8.31
CA VAL A 91 19.06 4.22 -8.45
C VAL A 91 18.83 4.63 -9.89
N THR A 92 19.53 4.03 -10.87
CA THR A 92 19.35 4.39 -12.28
C THR A 92 18.79 3.21 -13.04
N LEU A 93 17.62 3.38 -13.65
CA LEU A 93 17.10 2.45 -14.64
C LEU A 93 17.67 2.81 -16.00
N LEU A 94 18.48 1.93 -16.59
CA LEU A 94 18.86 1.99 -17.98
C LEU A 94 17.87 1.16 -18.79
N LEU A 95 17.21 1.82 -19.74
CA LEU A 95 16.21 1.23 -20.60
C LEU A 95 16.64 1.37 -22.06
N THR A 96 16.63 0.28 -22.81
CA THR A 96 16.79 0.27 -24.25
C THR A 96 15.51 -0.21 -24.89
N VAL A 97 14.95 0.60 -25.79
CA VAL A 97 13.82 0.24 -26.64
C VAL A 97 14.38 -0.32 -27.94
N LEU A 98 13.99 -1.54 -28.28
CA LEU A 98 14.33 -2.20 -29.53
C LEU A 98 13.08 -2.27 -30.43
N LEU A 99 13.24 -2.01 -31.72
CA LEU A 99 12.23 -2.22 -32.75
C LEU A 99 12.73 -3.30 -33.70
N ASP A 100 11.97 -4.38 -33.85
CA ASP A 100 12.38 -5.57 -34.62
C ASP A 100 13.79 -6.10 -34.25
N GLY A 101 14.18 -5.94 -32.98
CA GLY A 101 15.46 -6.39 -32.44
C GLY A 101 16.60 -5.38 -32.55
N GLU A 102 16.41 -4.25 -33.23
CA GLU A 102 17.40 -3.19 -33.38
C GLU A 102 17.19 -2.07 -32.35
N PRO A 103 18.25 -1.53 -31.71
CA PRO A 103 18.12 -0.47 -30.72
C PRO A 103 17.67 0.85 -31.38
N CYS A 104 16.51 1.33 -30.96
CA CYS A 104 15.93 2.58 -31.43
C CYS A 104 16.22 3.73 -30.46
N GLN A 105 16.09 3.48 -29.14
CA GLN A 105 16.25 4.52 -28.14
C GLN A 105 16.87 3.97 -26.84
N GLU A 106 17.81 4.71 -26.27
CA GLU A 106 18.38 4.44 -24.95
C GLU A 106 18.02 5.56 -23.98
N ILE A 107 17.55 5.19 -22.79
CA ILE A 107 16.99 6.11 -21.81
C ILE A 107 17.53 5.74 -20.43
N ALA A 108 18.10 6.74 -19.74
CA ALA A 108 18.44 6.65 -18.33
C ALA A 108 17.35 7.35 -17.51
N VAL A 109 16.78 6.64 -16.54
CA VAL A 109 15.74 7.14 -15.64
C VAL A 109 16.26 7.11 -14.21
N ASP A 110 16.30 8.27 -13.56
CA ASP A 110 16.71 8.39 -12.17
C ASP A 110 15.54 8.03 -11.22
N LEU A 111 15.73 6.94 -10.47
CA LEU A 111 14.81 6.41 -9.47
C LEU A 111 15.10 6.98 -8.07
N SER A 112 16.11 7.83 -7.89
CA SER A 112 16.47 8.42 -6.59
C SER A 112 15.29 9.15 -5.93
N SER A 113 14.46 9.81 -6.75
CA SER A 113 13.24 10.52 -6.33
C SER A 113 12.15 9.58 -5.79
N LEU A 114 12.15 8.31 -6.19
CA LEU A 114 11.18 7.30 -5.77
C LEU A 114 11.51 6.70 -4.41
N SER A 115 12.77 6.81 -3.99
CA SER A 115 13.18 6.52 -2.62
C SER A 115 12.65 7.65 -1.74
N LYS A 116 11.35 7.64 -1.46
CA LYS A 116 10.74 8.37 -0.35
C LYS A 116 11.34 7.79 0.94
N SER A 117 12.56 8.21 1.25
CA SER A 117 13.08 8.09 2.61
C SER A 117 12.02 8.74 3.49
N PRO A 118 11.44 8.03 4.46
CA PRO A 118 10.45 8.61 5.34
C PRO A 118 11.08 9.88 5.89
N SER A 119 10.50 11.04 5.54
CA SER A 119 11.16 12.32 5.77
C SER A 119 11.66 12.32 7.20
N LEU A 120 12.95 12.57 7.41
CA LEU A 120 13.65 12.46 8.71
C LEU A 120 12.89 13.13 9.87
N LYS A 121 12.02 14.08 9.52
CA LYS A 121 10.95 14.67 10.35
C LYS A 121 10.17 13.62 11.17
N TYR A 122 9.70 12.52 10.60
CA TYR A 122 8.93 11.50 11.35
C TYR A 122 9.80 10.69 12.32
N PHE A 123 11.13 10.70 12.15
CA PHE A 123 12.05 10.06 13.08
C PHE A 123 12.50 11.02 14.20
N ILE A 124 12.55 12.33 13.93
CA ILE A 124 12.98 13.35 14.91
C ILE A 124 11.80 13.88 15.75
N ILE A 125 10.61 14.01 15.16
CA ILE A 125 9.45 14.61 15.84
C ILE A 125 9.00 13.80 17.07
N PRO A 126 8.84 12.45 17.02
CA PRO A 126 8.41 11.69 18.18
C PRO A 126 9.34 11.80 19.40
N PRO A 127 10.67 11.62 19.29
CA PRO A 127 11.55 11.76 20.45
C PRO A 127 11.61 13.20 20.98
N LEU A 128 11.53 14.21 20.11
CA LEU A 128 11.47 15.60 20.54
C LEU A 128 10.18 15.90 21.32
N LEU A 129 9.04 15.39 20.87
CA LEU A 129 7.76 15.52 21.56
C LEU A 129 7.77 14.79 22.91
N ILE A 130 8.31 13.57 22.96
CA ILE A 130 8.47 12.81 24.21
C ILE A 130 9.36 13.57 25.20
N PHE A 131 10.48 14.14 24.72
CA PHE A 131 11.39 14.93 25.54
C PHE A 131 10.71 16.20 26.07
N LEU A 132 9.93 16.90 25.24
CA LEU A 132 9.14 18.06 25.64
C LEU A 132 8.11 17.69 26.73
N LEU A 133 7.38 16.60 26.54
CA LEU A 133 6.40 16.10 27.51
C LEU A 133 7.06 15.71 28.84
N LEU A 134 8.26 15.10 28.79
CA LEU A 134 9.04 14.78 29.99
C LEU A 134 9.42 16.04 30.76
N ILE A 135 9.87 17.10 30.08
CA ILE A 135 10.19 18.38 30.73
C ILE A 135 8.93 18.98 31.37
N LEU A 136 7.81 19.01 30.65
CA LEU A 136 6.53 19.49 31.18
C LEU A 136 6.07 18.70 32.41
N TYR A 137 6.23 17.38 32.40
CA TYR A 137 5.92 16.51 33.54
C TYR A 137 6.79 16.83 34.77
N LEU A 138 8.10 17.02 34.58
CA LEU A 138 9.01 17.40 35.66
C LEU A 138 8.69 18.78 36.24
N LEU A 139 8.29 19.74 35.40
CA LEU A 139 7.82 21.05 35.85
C LEU A 139 6.51 20.95 36.65
N PHE A 140 5.58 20.09 36.23
CA PHE A 140 4.33 19.84 36.94
C PHE A 140 4.57 19.21 38.31
N LEU A 141 5.45 18.21 38.41
CA LEU A 141 5.86 17.61 39.68
C LEU A 141 6.42 18.65 40.65
N LYS A 142 7.26 19.58 40.14
CA LYS A 142 7.82 20.65 40.95
C LYS A 142 6.72 21.56 41.54
N SER A 143 5.66 21.84 40.79
CA SER A 143 4.51 22.64 41.26
C SER A 143 3.66 21.89 42.28
N TYR A 144 3.47 20.57 42.11
CA TYR A 144 2.68 19.75 43.03
C TYR A 144 3.30 19.70 44.43
N PHE A 145 4.63 19.59 44.52
CA PHE A 145 5.35 19.57 45.80
C PHE A 145 5.33 20.90 46.58
N GLN A 146 4.97 22.02 45.95
CA GLN A 146 4.81 23.31 46.65
C GLN A 146 3.41 23.51 47.23
N SER A 147 2.45 22.65 46.89
CA SER A 147 1.11 22.69 47.43
C SER A 147 1.05 21.86 48.71
N THR A 148 1.55 22.42 49.81
CA THR A 148 1.37 21.84 51.14
C THR A 148 -0.13 21.68 51.41
N PRO A 149 -0.65 20.46 51.64
CA PRO A 149 -2.07 20.28 51.92
C PRO A 149 -2.39 20.90 53.29
N ALA A 150 -3.37 21.81 53.30
CA ALA A 150 -3.99 22.25 54.55
C ALA A 150 -4.57 21.03 55.27
N ALA A 151 -4.30 20.95 56.58
CA ALA A 151 -4.66 19.82 57.43
C ALA A 151 -6.14 19.45 57.29
N ILE A 152 -6.39 18.23 56.81
CA ILE A 152 -7.73 17.67 56.65
C ILE A 152 -8.14 17.07 57.99
N THR A 153 -9.17 17.63 58.61
CA THR A 153 -9.81 17.09 59.83
C THR A 153 -10.52 15.77 59.48
N PRO A 154 -10.31 14.67 60.23
CA PRO A 154 -10.89 13.37 59.90
C PRO A 154 -12.39 13.35 60.16
N GLY A 155 -13.18 13.21 59.09
CA GLY A 155 -14.60 12.87 59.15
C GLY A 155 -14.81 11.35 59.21
N PRO A 156 -15.91 10.86 59.81
CA PRO A 156 -16.14 9.44 60.05
C PRO A 156 -16.33 8.62 58.75
N PRO A 157 -15.94 7.34 58.76
CA PRO A 157 -15.90 6.49 57.57
C PRO A 157 -17.32 6.13 57.10
N VAL A 158 -17.61 6.45 55.83
CA VAL A 158 -18.80 5.97 55.12
C VAL A 158 -18.40 4.76 54.28
N PRO A 159 -18.95 3.56 54.52
CA PRO A 159 -18.73 2.41 53.66
C PRO A 159 -19.65 2.48 52.45
N THR A 160 -19.12 2.87 51.30
CA THR A 160 -19.82 2.77 50.01
C THR A 160 -19.10 1.74 49.16
N ALA A 161 -19.63 0.52 49.15
CA ALA A 161 -19.28 -0.50 48.17
C ALA A 161 -19.88 -0.08 46.82
N THR A 162 -19.12 0.71 46.06
CA THR A 162 -19.41 0.97 44.66
C THR A 162 -18.95 -0.24 43.87
N ALA A 163 -19.89 -1.08 43.44
CA ALA A 163 -19.63 -2.06 42.42
C ALA A 163 -19.16 -1.30 41.16
N GLU A 164 -17.86 -1.41 40.84
CA GLU A 164 -17.31 -0.96 39.58
C GLU A 164 -18.01 -1.74 38.46
N GLU A 165 -19.06 -1.14 37.89
CA GLU A 165 -19.62 -1.58 36.63
C GLU A 165 -18.52 -1.39 35.58
N LYS A 166 -17.84 -2.50 35.26
CA LYS A 166 -16.79 -2.57 34.26
C LYS A 166 -17.37 -2.08 32.93
N ILE A 167 -17.13 -0.81 32.62
CA ILE A 167 -17.51 -0.18 31.35
C ILE A 167 -16.85 -1.00 30.23
N ILE A 168 -17.64 -1.80 29.54
CA ILE A 168 -17.16 -2.55 28.38
C ILE A 168 -17.09 -1.54 27.23
N PRO A 169 -15.90 -1.29 26.65
CA PRO A 169 -15.78 -0.35 25.53
C PRO A 169 -16.68 -0.81 24.38
N ALA A 170 -17.43 0.14 23.82
CA ALA A 170 -18.27 -0.06 22.65
C ALA A 170 -17.44 -0.64 21.51
N PHE A 171 -17.90 -1.73 20.92
CA PHE A 171 -17.19 -2.43 19.86
C PHE A 171 -17.53 -1.77 18.51
N THR A 172 -16.54 -1.20 17.83
CA THR A 172 -16.73 -0.66 16.48
C THR A 172 -16.85 -1.81 15.48
N PRO A 173 -17.86 -1.83 14.60
CA PRO A 173 -18.00 -2.87 13.59
C PRO A 173 -16.77 -2.92 12.67
N VAL A 174 -16.29 -4.14 12.39
CA VAL A 174 -15.14 -4.37 11.50
C VAL A 174 -15.67 -4.69 10.10
N LEU A 175 -15.31 -3.87 9.11
CA LEU A 175 -15.64 -4.08 7.71
C LEU A 175 -14.52 -4.83 6.99
N ILE A 176 -14.88 -5.92 6.32
CA ILE A 176 -14.01 -6.74 5.49
C ILE A 176 -14.47 -6.63 4.03
N TYR A 177 -13.59 -6.17 3.16
CA TYR A 177 -13.86 -6.09 1.72
C TYR A 177 -13.24 -7.28 1.01
N PHE A 178 -13.92 -7.72 -0.05
CA PHE A 178 -13.51 -8.82 -0.91
C PHE A 178 -13.27 -8.31 -2.34
N ASN A 179 -12.47 -9.05 -3.09
CA ASN A 179 -12.27 -8.76 -4.51
C ASN A 179 -13.55 -9.10 -5.30
N PRO A 180 -13.80 -8.43 -6.44
CA PRO A 180 -14.95 -8.75 -7.29
C PRO A 180 -15.01 -10.24 -7.62
N GLU A 181 -16.21 -10.82 -7.51
CA GLU A 181 -16.49 -12.24 -7.82
C GLU A 181 -15.70 -13.29 -7.01
N SER A 182 -15.06 -12.89 -5.90
CA SER A 182 -14.22 -13.78 -5.10
C SER A 182 -14.56 -13.70 -3.62
N ALA A 183 -14.79 -14.86 -2.98
CA ALA A 183 -14.91 -14.98 -1.53
C ALA A 183 -13.56 -15.21 -0.83
N LYS A 184 -12.42 -15.12 -1.56
CA LYS A 184 -11.10 -15.31 -0.96
C LYS A 184 -10.69 -14.07 -0.16
N LEU A 185 -10.24 -14.29 1.07
CA LEU A 185 -9.71 -13.24 1.92
C LEU A 185 -8.38 -12.71 1.36
N SER A 186 -8.28 -11.39 1.21
CA SER A 186 -7.00 -10.73 0.96
C SER A 186 -6.10 -10.80 2.21
N PHE A 187 -4.80 -10.59 2.04
CA PHE A 187 -3.86 -10.57 3.16
C PHE A 187 -4.25 -9.49 4.20
N GLY A 188 -4.65 -8.29 3.74
CA GLY A 188 -5.14 -7.22 4.61
C GLY A 188 -6.43 -7.59 5.36
N ALA A 189 -7.37 -8.27 4.71
CA ALA A 189 -8.58 -8.79 5.35
C ALA A 189 -8.24 -9.82 6.44
N LYS A 190 -7.29 -10.72 6.16
CA LYS A 190 -6.83 -11.73 7.12
C LYS A 190 -6.21 -11.09 8.35
N GLY A 191 -5.33 -10.08 8.18
CA GLY A 191 -4.74 -9.36 9.31
C GLY A 191 -5.79 -8.65 10.19
N LYS A 192 -6.83 -8.05 9.58
CA LYS A 192 -7.95 -7.46 10.33
C LYS A 192 -8.70 -8.51 11.16
N LEU A 193 -8.94 -9.70 10.60
CA LEU A 193 -9.59 -10.80 11.30
C LEU A 193 -8.72 -11.38 12.43
N GLU A 194 -7.40 -11.47 12.25
CA GLU A 194 -6.47 -11.92 13.30
C GLU A 194 -6.44 -10.97 14.50
N ASN A 195 -6.47 -9.65 14.24
CA ASN A 195 -6.60 -8.65 15.29
C ASN A 195 -7.95 -8.78 16.02
N LEU A 196 -9.04 -8.98 15.28
CA LEU A 196 -10.37 -9.23 15.86
C LEU A 196 -10.35 -10.47 16.76
N LEU A 197 -9.79 -11.58 16.30
CA LEU A 197 -9.68 -12.81 17.07
C LEU A 197 -8.89 -12.62 18.37
N THR A 198 -7.86 -11.78 18.35
CA THR A 198 -7.09 -11.46 19.56
C THR A 198 -7.94 -10.75 20.60
N VAL A 199 -8.78 -9.79 20.19
CA VAL A 199 -9.73 -9.10 21.08
C VAL A 199 -10.81 -10.05 21.58
N LEU A 200 -11.32 -10.93 20.72
CA LEU A 200 -12.35 -11.90 21.09
C LEU A 200 -11.85 -12.94 22.09
N LYS A 201 -10.59 -13.38 22.00
CA LYS A 201 -9.98 -14.33 22.95
C LYS A 201 -9.92 -13.81 24.38
N VAL A 202 -9.86 -12.49 24.58
CA VAL A 202 -9.86 -11.86 25.91
C VAL A 202 -11.27 -11.88 26.54
N ARG A 203 -12.32 -12.06 25.73
CA ARG A 203 -13.71 -12.17 26.21
C ARG A 203 -14.06 -13.64 26.44
N SER A 204 -14.45 -13.96 27.68
CA SER A 204 -14.88 -15.30 28.07
C SER A 204 -16.25 -15.71 27.50
N SER A 205 -17.05 -14.74 27.03
CA SER A 205 -18.35 -14.99 26.40
C SER A 205 -18.76 -13.83 25.49
N GLY A 206 -19.54 -14.13 24.46
CA GLY A 206 -20.10 -13.14 23.53
C GLY A 206 -20.69 -13.81 22.30
N THR A 207 -21.56 -13.09 21.59
CA THR A 207 -22.10 -13.51 20.28
C THR A 207 -21.52 -12.61 19.20
N LEU A 208 -20.97 -13.22 18.16
CA LEU A 208 -20.48 -12.51 16.97
C LEU A 208 -21.52 -12.63 15.86
N TYR A 209 -21.92 -11.49 15.29
CA TYR A 209 -22.79 -11.44 14.11
C TYR A 209 -21.95 -11.10 12.88
N ILE A 210 -22.05 -11.92 11.85
CA ILE A 210 -21.36 -11.74 10.57
C ILE A 210 -22.43 -11.62 9.48
N THR A 211 -22.40 -10.53 8.73
CA THR A 211 -23.34 -10.27 7.64
C THR A 211 -22.56 -10.06 6.34
N GLY A 212 -22.85 -10.88 5.33
CA GLY A 212 -22.29 -10.76 3.98
C GLY A 212 -23.07 -9.75 3.14
N TYR A 213 -22.37 -8.97 2.34
CA TYR A 213 -22.95 -8.04 1.38
C TYR A 213 -22.27 -8.21 0.02
N CYS A 214 -23.05 -8.16 -1.06
CA CYS A 214 -22.53 -8.21 -2.43
C CYS A 214 -22.97 -6.95 -3.18
N ALA A 215 -22.09 -6.41 -4.02
CA ALA A 215 -22.42 -5.29 -4.91
C ALA A 215 -23.50 -5.68 -5.94
N LEU A 216 -24.18 -4.68 -6.51
CA LEU A 216 -25.43 -4.82 -7.29
C LEU A 216 -25.34 -5.64 -8.60
N TYR A 217 -24.17 -6.10 -9.01
CA TYR A 217 -24.00 -6.79 -10.29
C TYR A 217 -24.33 -8.29 -10.22
N GLY A 218 -24.94 -8.85 -11.27
CA GLY A 218 -25.30 -10.27 -11.36
C GLY A 218 -26.73 -10.61 -10.91
N SER A 219 -27.07 -11.90 -10.98
CA SER A 219 -28.39 -12.41 -10.54
C SER A 219 -28.50 -12.42 -9.01
N GLU A 220 -29.71 -12.22 -8.48
CA GLU A 220 -29.97 -12.25 -7.03
C GLU A 220 -29.48 -13.55 -6.38
N ARG A 221 -29.78 -14.69 -7.01
CA ARG A 221 -29.33 -16.02 -6.56
C ARG A 221 -27.80 -16.15 -6.56
N GLY A 222 -27.11 -15.53 -7.51
CA GLY A 222 -25.66 -15.50 -7.55
C GLY A 222 -25.07 -14.66 -6.41
N ARG A 223 -25.70 -13.51 -6.11
CA ARG A 223 -25.30 -12.62 -5.02
C ARG A 223 -25.51 -13.27 -3.64
N GLU A 224 -26.66 -13.90 -3.43
CA GLU A 224 -26.97 -14.62 -2.17
C GLU A 224 -26.00 -15.77 -1.92
N LYS A 225 -25.58 -16.48 -2.98
CA LYS A 225 -24.58 -17.55 -2.86
C LYS A 225 -23.18 -17.03 -2.55
N LEU A 226 -22.85 -15.81 -3.01
CA LEU A 226 -21.52 -15.22 -2.85
C LEU A 226 -21.36 -14.50 -1.51
N SER A 227 -22.44 -13.90 -0.98
CA SER A 227 -22.52 -13.28 0.35
C SER A 227 -22.46 -14.30 1.48
#